data_AF-A0A1F3N8D7-F1
#
_entry.id   AF-A0A1F3N8D7-F1
#
_cell.length_a   1.000
_cell.length_b   1.000
_cell.length_c   1.000
_cell.angle_alpha   90.00
_cell.angle_beta   90.00
_cell.angle_gamma   90.00
#
_symmetry.space_group_name_H-M   'P 1'
#
loop_
_entity.id
_entity.type
_entity.pdbx_description
1 polymer ?
#
loop_
_entity_poly.entity_id
_entity_poly.type
_entity_poly.pdbx_seq_one_letter_code
_entity_poly.pdbx_strand_id
1 'polypeptide(L)'
;MEKPEEKVLHLYQKIKKPYRELDYFILKMIKLNAHSKTAPFRFYFFERVPIDANTDPLQMIWIPDQVYDPEEDVFANNFLSDLRLLRLAIDRTDLSTLEKGIINWKLLGNENIKDYPYAPCESPGELYGNFSKGRQKITETFHKLKMS
;
A
#
# COMPACT_ATOMS: atom_id res chain seq x y z
N MET A 1 20.15 -1.14 15.01
CA MET A 1 21.38 -1.96 14.94
C MET A 1 21.03 -3.27 14.27
N GLU A 2 21.34 -3.40 12.99
CA GLU A 2 21.20 -4.67 12.28
C GLU A 2 22.27 -5.65 12.75
N LYS A 3 21.92 -6.93 12.86
CA LYS A 3 22.89 -7.97 13.22
C LYS A 3 23.74 -8.27 11.97
N PRO A 4 25.05 -8.49 12.11
CA PRO A 4 25.92 -8.79 10.98
C PRO A 4 25.45 -10.07 10.27
N GLU A 5 25.34 -9.98 8.96
CA GLU A 5 24.75 -11.00 8.07
C GLU A 5 25.42 -12.38 8.22
N GLU A 6 26.74 -12.38 8.42
CA GLU A 6 27.56 -13.58 8.64
C GLU A 6 27.07 -14.42 9.83
N LYS A 7 26.62 -13.77 10.92
CA LYS A 7 26.12 -14.48 12.11
C LYS A 7 24.76 -15.13 11.84
N VAL A 8 23.93 -14.52 11.00
CA VAL A 8 22.61 -15.05 10.65
C VAL A 8 22.76 -16.28 9.74
N LEU A 9 23.66 -16.20 8.77
CA LEU A 9 23.97 -17.31 7.87
C LEU A 9 24.55 -18.51 8.64
N HIS A 10 25.41 -18.28 9.62
CA HIS A 10 25.94 -19.34 10.47
C HIS A 10 24.83 -20.06 11.26
N LEU A 11 23.88 -19.33 11.84
CA LEU A 11 22.74 -19.89 12.57
C LEU A 11 21.76 -20.65 11.66
N TYR A 12 21.62 -20.21 10.41
CA TYR A 12 20.77 -20.86 9.41
C TYR A 12 21.33 -22.23 8.96
N GLN A 13 22.66 -22.33 8.84
CA GLN A 13 23.34 -23.54 8.37
C GLN A 13 23.39 -24.64 9.45
N LYS A 14 23.30 -24.27 10.73
CA LYS A 14 23.41 -25.21 11.84
C LYS A 14 22.06 -25.84 12.19
N ILE A 15 21.88 -27.08 11.76
CA ILE A 15 20.66 -27.86 11.95
C ILE A 15 20.78 -28.73 13.22
N LYS A 16 19.82 -28.59 14.14
CA LYS A 16 19.63 -29.46 15.31
C LYS A 16 18.21 -30.03 15.27
N LYS A 17 18.01 -31.06 14.45
CA LYS A 17 16.68 -31.64 14.15
C LYS A 17 15.83 -31.78 15.43
N PRO A 18 14.56 -31.32 15.43
CA PRO A 18 13.75 -30.91 14.27
C PRO A 18 13.88 -29.43 13.84
N TYR A 19 14.66 -28.58 14.53
CA TYR A 19 14.74 -27.13 14.24
C TYR A 19 16.17 -26.67 13.90
N ARG A 20 16.30 -25.52 13.25
CA ARG A 20 17.59 -24.85 13.06
C ARG A 20 17.93 -24.02 14.30
N GLU A 21 19.22 -23.73 14.52
CA GLU A 21 19.61 -22.83 15.60
C GLU A 21 19.04 -21.42 15.40
N LEU A 22 18.84 -21.00 14.15
CA LEU A 22 18.13 -19.78 13.82
C LEU A 22 16.69 -19.76 14.35
N ASP A 23 15.95 -20.86 14.19
CA ASP A 23 14.55 -20.95 14.64
C ASP A 23 14.48 -20.78 16.16
N TYR A 24 15.38 -21.44 16.89
CA TYR A 24 15.48 -21.31 18.34
C TYR A 24 15.83 -19.88 18.76
N PHE A 25 16.75 -19.24 18.05
CA PHE A 25 17.12 -17.85 18.30
C PHE A 25 15.96 -16.89 18.09
N ILE A 26 15.22 -17.03 16.98
CA ILE A 26 14.03 -16.22 16.69
C ILE A 26 12.97 -16.41 17.77
N LEU A 27 12.65 -17.66 18.12
CA LEU A 27 11.66 -17.97 19.17
C LEU A 27 12.07 -17.40 20.53
N LYS A 28 13.36 -17.47 20.88
CA LYS A 28 13.88 -16.86 22.11
C LYS A 28 13.77 -15.33 22.09
N MET A 29 14.04 -14.70 20.96
CA MET A 29 13.89 -13.24 20.80
C MET A 29 12.42 -12.82 20.87
N ILE A 30 11.50 -13.55 20.25
CA ILE A 30 10.05 -13.31 20.35
C ILE A 30 9.60 -13.43 21.81
N LYS A 31 9.97 -14.53 22.48
CA LYS A 31 9.63 -14.76 23.89
C LYS A 31 10.16 -13.64 24.80
N LEU A 32 11.41 -13.23 24.59
CA LEU A 32 12.01 -12.14 25.38
C LEU A 32 11.27 -10.82 25.15
N ASN A 33 10.90 -10.51 23.91
CA ASN A 33 10.18 -9.27 23.61
C ASN A 33 8.72 -9.29 24.08
N ALA A 34 8.07 -10.46 24.09
CA ALA A 34 6.70 -10.62 24.56
C ALA A 34 6.59 -10.50 26.09
N HIS A 35 7.55 -11.05 26.85
CA HIS A 35 7.43 -11.15 28.31
C HIS A 35 8.31 -10.16 29.09
N SER A 36 9.41 -9.66 28.52
CA SER A 36 10.28 -8.75 29.28
C SER A 36 9.67 -7.35 29.36
N LYS A 37 9.56 -6.83 30.59
CA LYS A 37 9.07 -5.46 30.83
C LYS A 37 9.97 -4.40 30.19
N THR A 38 11.26 -4.70 30.03
CA THR A 38 12.28 -3.81 29.48
C THR A 38 12.61 -4.10 28.01
N ALA A 39 11.80 -4.90 27.32
CA ALA A 39 12.02 -5.21 25.92
C ALA A 39 11.97 -3.94 25.05
N PRO A 40 12.94 -3.72 24.14
CA PRO A 40 13.03 -2.52 23.33
C PRO A 40 11.82 -2.33 22.42
N PHE A 41 11.19 -3.42 21.94
CA PHE A 41 9.98 -3.34 21.13
C PHE A 41 8.72 -3.00 21.94
N ARG A 42 8.73 -3.22 23.25
CA ARG A 42 7.57 -2.94 24.10
C ARG A 42 7.30 -1.44 24.18
N PHE A 43 8.33 -0.62 24.31
CA PHE A 43 8.18 0.85 24.30
C PHE A 43 7.48 1.35 23.03
N TYR A 44 7.84 0.85 21.85
CA TYR A 44 7.23 1.29 20.58
C TYR A 44 5.74 0.93 20.42
N PHE A 45 5.29 -0.22 20.97
CA PHE A 45 3.90 -0.65 20.88
C PHE A 45 3.01 -0.08 22.01
N PHE A 46 3.56 0.13 23.20
CA PHE A 46 2.80 0.60 24.37
C PHE A 46 2.75 2.14 24.51
N GLU A 47 3.70 2.90 23.95
CA GLU A 47 3.67 4.38 24.05
C GLU A 47 2.65 5.04 23.12
N ARG A 48 2.16 4.34 22.08
CA ARG A 48 1.24 4.93 21.09
C ARG A 48 -0.24 4.80 21.42
N VAL A 49 -0.59 3.92 22.35
CA VAL A 49 -1.98 3.72 22.77
C VAL A 49 -2.01 3.87 24.28
N PRO A 50 -2.78 4.80 24.86
CA PRO A 50 -3.05 4.78 26.28
C PRO A 50 -3.88 3.52 26.56
N ILE A 51 -3.20 2.40 26.81
CA ILE A 51 -3.85 1.15 27.20
C ILE A 51 -4.28 1.37 28.64
N ASP A 52 -5.56 1.63 28.84
CA ASP A 52 -6.16 1.57 30.17
C ASP A 52 -5.85 0.19 30.76
N ALA A 53 -5.26 0.16 31.96
CA ALA A 53 -4.82 -1.05 32.64
C ALA A 53 -5.98 -2.03 32.93
N ASN A 54 -7.23 -1.59 32.72
CA ASN A 54 -8.44 -2.37 32.86
C ASN A 54 -8.94 -3.01 31.54
N THR A 55 -8.24 -2.84 30.42
CA THR A 55 -8.66 -3.38 29.12
C THR A 55 -8.08 -4.78 28.89
N ASP A 56 -8.95 -5.78 28.72
CA ASP A 56 -8.57 -7.15 28.42
C ASP A 56 -7.88 -7.23 27.04
N PRO A 57 -6.62 -7.72 26.93
CA PRO A 57 -5.90 -7.80 25.65
C PRO A 57 -6.64 -8.59 24.56
N LEU A 58 -7.52 -9.52 24.93
CA LEU A 58 -8.34 -10.27 23.99
C LEU A 58 -9.43 -9.41 23.34
N GLN A 59 -9.93 -8.37 24.03
CA GLN A 59 -10.89 -7.43 23.46
C GLN A 59 -10.26 -6.49 22.42
N MET A 60 -8.96 -6.17 22.55
CA MET A 60 -8.23 -5.39 21.53
C MET A 60 -7.99 -6.16 20.22
N ILE A 61 -7.97 -7.49 20.28
CA ILE A 61 -7.79 -8.37 19.11
C ILE A 61 -9.15 -8.69 18.47
N TRP A 62 -10.24 -8.42 19.19
CA TRP A 62 -11.61 -8.51 18.69
C TRP A 62 -11.87 -7.33 17.76
N ILE A 63 -11.39 -7.45 16.52
CA ILE A 63 -11.88 -6.61 15.42
C ILE A 63 -13.34 -7.05 15.23
N PRO A 64 -14.34 -6.23 15.57
CA PRO A 64 -15.71 -6.58 15.24
C PRO A 64 -15.76 -6.77 13.73
N ASP A 65 -16.35 -7.86 13.26
CA ASP A 65 -16.73 -7.98 11.86
C ASP A 65 -17.45 -6.68 11.51
N GLN A 66 -16.88 -5.91 10.59
CA GLN A 66 -17.49 -4.65 10.17
C GLN A 66 -18.93 -4.98 9.79
N VAL A 67 -19.88 -4.21 10.31
CA VAL A 67 -21.29 -4.37 9.95
C VAL A 67 -21.34 -4.32 8.43
N TYR A 68 -21.84 -5.40 7.82
CA TYR A 68 -21.98 -5.50 6.37
C TYR A 68 -22.66 -4.24 5.85
N ASP A 69 -21.91 -3.39 5.16
CA ASP A 69 -22.42 -2.19 4.51
C ASP A 69 -22.71 -2.55 3.04
N PRO A 70 -23.99 -2.67 2.64
CA PRO A 70 -24.35 -2.95 1.26
C PRO A 70 -23.80 -1.89 0.29
N GLU A 71 -23.56 -0.65 0.73
CA GLU A 71 -23.05 0.41 -0.14
C GLU A 71 -21.56 0.24 -0.46
N GLU A 72 -20.75 -0.23 0.50
CA GLU A 72 -19.33 -0.55 0.26
C GLU A 72 -19.19 -1.68 -0.78
N ASP A 73 -20.06 -2.68 -0.71
CA ASP A 73 -20.10 -3.79 -1.66
C ASP A 73 -20.55 -3.33 -3.07
N VAL A 74 -21.48 -2.38 -3.16
CA VAL A 74 -21.88 -1.78 -4.44
C VAL A 74 -20.73 -0.98 -5.06
N PHE A 75 -19.95 -0.26 -4.25
CA PHE A 75 -18.76 0.45 -4.73
C PHE A 75 -17.69 -0.53 -5.23
N ALA A 76 -17.41 -1.59 -4.46
CA ALA A 76 -16.47 -2.63 -4.86
C ALA A 76 -16.90 -3.37 -6.14
N ASN A 77 -18.18 -3.69 -6.27
CA ASN A 77 -18.73 -4.36 -7.46
C ASN A 77 -18.65 -3.47 -8.72
N ASN A 78 -18.89 -2.16 -8.57
CA ASN A 78 -18.85 -1.23 -9.69
C ASN A 78 -17.43 -0.71 -10.00
N PHE A 79 -16.47 -0.92 -9.11
CA PHE A 79 -15.10 -0.44 -9.28
C PHE A 79 -14.42 -1.00 -10.54
N LEU A 80 -14.56 -2.30 -10.80
CA LEU A 80 -13.95 -2.94 -11.98
C LEU A 80 -14.60 -2.46 -13.28
N SER A 81 -15.92 -2.27 -13.30
CA SER A 81 -16.61 -1.69 -14.45
C SER A 81 -16.22 -0.23 -14.67
N ASP A 82 -16.10 0.55 -13.61
CA ASP A 82 -15.68 1.94 -13.67
C ASP A 82 -14.22 2.06 -14.16
N LEU A 83 -13.31 1.18 -13.72
CA LEU A 83 -11.94 1.11 -14.25
C LEU A 83 -11.90 0.76 -15.74
N ARG A 84 -12.77 -0.16 -16.19
CA ARG A 84 -12.89 -0.50 -17.61
C ARG A 84 -13.38 0.69 -18.42
N LEU A 85 -14.39 1.41 -17.92
CA LEU A 85 -14.91 2.63 -18.56
C LEU A 85 -13.86 3.74 -18.58
N LEU A 86 -13.09 3.91 -17.50
CA LEU A 86 -11.97 4.85 -17.43
C LEU A 86 -10.93 4.55 -18.50
N ARG A 87 -10.55 3.27 -18.68
CA ARG A 87 -9.60 2.87 -19.71
C ARG A 87 -10.11 3.15 -21.12
N LEU A 88 -11.38 2.84 -21.38
CA LEU A 88 -12.05 3.20 -22.63
C LEU A 88 -12.10 4.72 -22.87
N ALA A 89 -12.34 5.50 -21.81
CA ALA A 89 -12.32 6.96 -21.89
C ALA A 89 -10.92 7.46 -22.30
N ILE A 90 -9.86 6.95 -21.66
CA ILE A 90 -8.47 7.29 -22.00
C ILE A 90 -8.15 6.93 -23.46
N ASP A 91 -8.55 5.74 -23.90
CA ASP A 91 -8.31 5.29 -25.27
C ASP A 91 -9.05 6.13 -26.32
N ARG A 92 -10.31 6.51 -26.03
CA ARG A 92 -11.15 7.34 -26.91
C ARG A 92 -10.77 8.82 -26.94
N THR A 93 -10.01 9.31 -25.97
CA THR A 93 -9.53 10.69 -26.01
C THR A 93 -8.40 10.88 -27.02
N ASP A 94 -8.44 11.99 -27.76
CA ASP A 94 -7.41 12.41 -28.72
C ASP A 94 -6.19 13.05 -28.01
N LEU A 95 -5.73 12.43 -26.91
CA LEU A 95 -4.53 12.84 -26.19
C LEU A 95 -3.27 12.31 -26.86
N SER A 96 -2.17 13.07 -26.75
CA SER A 96 -0.85 12.62 -27.20
C SER A 96 -0.41 11.36 -26.45
N THR A 97 0.42 10.52 -27.09
CA THR A 97 1.00 9.32 -26.48
C THR A 97 1.71 9.63 -25.15
N LEU A 98 2.34 10.79 -25.04
CA LEU A 98 2.99 11.25 -23.81
C LEU A 98 1.97 11.61 -22.72
N GLU A 99 0.91 12.34 -23.07
CA GLU A 99 -0.15 12.72 -22.12
C GLU A 99 -0.88 11.48 -21.59
N LYS A 100 -1.19 10.51 -22.46
CA LYS A 100 -1.76 9.21 -22.05
C LYS A 100 -0.83 8.46 -21.11
N GLY A 101 0.47 8.49 -21.39
CA GLY A 101 1.50 7.89 -20.53
C GLY A 101 1.55 8.49 -19.12
N ILE A 102 1.61 9.83 -19.02
CA ILE A 102 1.63 10.56 -17.74
C ILE A 102 0.34 10.30 -16.95
N ILE A 103 -0.80 10.28 -17.62
CA ILE A 103 -2.09 10.05 -16.99
C ILE A 103 -2.18 8.61 -16.47
N ASN A 104 -1.76 7.62 -17.26
CA ASN A 104 -1.72 6.23 -16.80
C ASN A 104 -0.76 6.05 -15.61
N TRP A 105 0.41 6.68 -15.66
CA TRP A 105 1.38 6.68 -14.58
C TRP A 105 0.78 7.21 -13.27
N LYS A 106 0.05 8.33 -13.34
CA LYS A 106 -0.54 8.92 -12.14
C LYS A 106 -1.82 8.21 -11.67
N LEU A 107 -2.75 7.92 -12.58
CA LEU A 107 -4.08 7.40 -12.23
C LEU A 107 -4.07 5.89 -11.96
N LEU A 108 -3.36 5.12 -12.78
CA LEU A 108 -3.32 3.65 -12.65
C LEU A 108 -2.11 3.18 -11.84
N GLY A 109 -0.96 3.85 -12.01
CA GLY A 109 0.27 3.54 -11.27
C GLY A 109 0.33 4.15 -9.87
N ASN A 110 -0.47 5.18 -9.59
CA ASN A 110 -0.41 5.98 -8.36
C ASN A 110 0.98 6.61 -8.08
N GLU A 111 1.81 6.73 -9.12
CA GLU A 111 3.18 7.24 -9.00
C GLU A 111 3.21 8.78 -9.03
N ASN A 112 4.37 9.38 -8.77
CA ASN A 112 4.55 10.82 -8.90
C ASN A 112 4.80 11.22 -10.37
N ILE A 113 4.16 12.29 -10.82
CA ILE A 113 4.28 12.81 -12.20
C ILE A 113 5.73 13.26 -12.51
N LYS A 114 6.45 13.78 -11.51
CA LYS A 114 7.84 14.22 -11.65
C LYS A 114 8.81 13.09 -11.98
N ASP A 115 8.48 11.88 -11.56
CA ASP A 115 9.32 10.70 -11.69
C ASP A 115 8.99 9.92 -12.98
N TYR A 116 8.19 10.50 -13.89
CA TYR A 116 7.80 9.85 -15.13
C TYR A 116 9.02 9.71 -16.06
N PRO A 117 9.48 8.47 -16.35
CA PRO A 117 10.79 8.22 -16.98
C PRO A 117 10.84 8.61 -18.46
N TYR A 118 9.68 8.76 -19.10
CA TYR A 118 9.56 9.10 -20.52
C TYR A 118 9.11 10.54 -20.76
N ALA A 119 9.14 11.38 -19.73
CA ALA A 119 8.90 12.81 -19.92
C ALA A 119 10.03 13.36 -20.82
N PRO A 120 9.72 14.04 -21.94
CA PRO A 120 10.69 14.96 -22.53
C PRO A 120 11.07 15.98 -21.45
N CYS A 121 12.21 16.68 -21.60
CA CYS A 121 12.75 17.64 -20.62
C CYS A 121 11.86 18.89 -20.37
N GLU A 122 10.54 18.72 -20.26
CA GLU A 122 9.55 19.70 -19.88
C GLU A 122 9.72 20.06 -18.40
N SER A 123 9.49 21.32 -18.10
CA SER A 123 9.49 21.78 -16.71
C SER A 123 8.39 21.04 -15.93
N PRO A 124 8.57 20.75 -14.62
CA PRO A 124 7.54 20.09 -13.82
C PRO A 124 6.16 20.77 -13.93
N GLY A 125 6.14 22.10 -14.06
CA GLY A 125 4.90 22.87 -14.23
C GLY A 125 4.13 22.55 -15.51
N GLU A 126 4.81 22.34 -16.64
CA GLU A 126 4.19 21.95 -17.91
C GLU A 126 3.60 20.54 -17.83
N LEU A 127 4.30 19.60 -17.18
CA LEU A 127 3.79 18.24 -16.94
C LEU A 127 2.48 18.24 -16.14
N TYR A 128 2.42 19.03 -15.05
CA TYR A 128 1.18 19.17 -14.27
C TYR A 128 0.08 19.89 -15.05
N GLY A 129 0.43 20.87 -15.89
CA GLY A 129 -0.51 21.57 -16.77
C GLY A 129 -1.14 20.64 -17.81
N ASN A 130 -0.33 19.82 -18.46
CA ASN A 130 -0.75 18.82 -19.44
C ASN A 130 -1.60 17.73 -18.76
N PHE A 131 -1.20 17.27 -17.58
CA PHE A 131 -1.98 16.32 -16.78
C PHE A 131 -3.37 16.88 -16.42
N SER A 132 -3.44 18.14 -15.97
CA SER A 132 -4.72 18.76 -15.59
C SER A 132 -5.69 18.85 -16.77
N LYS A 133 -5.21 19.31 -17.93
CA LYS A 133 -6.00 19.37 -19.17
C LYS A 133 -6.47 17.99 -19.63
N GLY A 134 -5.57 16.99 -19.59
CA GLY A 134 -5.91 15.61 -19.95
C GLY A 134 -6.93 15.00 -19.01
N ARG A 135 -6.77 15.21 -17.71
CA ARG A 135 -7.73 14.75 -16.68
C ARG A 135 -9.13 15.32 -16.93
N GLN A 136 -9.24 16.61 -17.24
CA GLN A 136 -10.54 17.24 -17.53
C GLN A 136 -11.25 16.56 -18.72
N LYS A 137 -10.55 16.39 -19.84
CA LYS A 137 -11.09 15.72 -21.04
C LYS A 137 -11.51 14.27 -20.78
N ILE A 138 -10.73 13.53 -20.01
CA ILE A 138 -11.06 12.14 -19.64
C ILE A 138 -12.29 12.12 -18.75
N THR A 139 -12.42 13.05 -17.81
CA THR A 139 -13.57 13.14 -16.90
C THR A 139 -14.85 13.41 -17.69
N GLU A 140 -14.82 14.35 -18.63
CA GLU A 140 -15.95 14.63 -19.53
C GLU A 140 -16.33 13.42 -20.38
N THR A 141 -15.34 12.70 -20.91
CA THR A 141 -15.57 11.49 -21.71
C THR A 141 -16.11 10.34 -20.86
N PHE A 142 -15.58 10.15 -19.66
CA PHE A 142 -16.03 9.15 -18.71
C PHE A 142 -17.49 9.36 -18.31
N HIS A 143 -17.90 10.60 -18.01
CA HIS A 143 -19.29 10.91 -17.72
C HIS A 143 -20.22 10.64 -18.91
N LYS A 144 -19.80 10.95 -20.14
CA LYS A 144 -20.56 10.59 -21.35
C LYS A 144 -20.72 9.07 -21.50
N LEU A 145 -19.68 8.29 -21.19
CA LEU A 145 -19.72 6.83 -21.27
C LEU A 145 -20.56 6.19 -20.17
N LYS A 146 -20.58 6.78 -18.97
CA LYS A 146 -21.36 6.28 -17.82
C LYS A 146 -22.86 6.58 -17.94
N MET A 147 -23.23 7.60 -18.72
CA MET A 147 -24.61 7.98 -18.99
C MET A 147 -25.20 7.32 -20.26
N SER A 148 -24.37 6.61 -21.04
CA SER A 148 -24.75 5.87 -22.25
C SER A 148 -25.05 4.42 -21.96
#